data_AF-A0A558GN55-F1
#
_entry.id   AF-A0A558GN55-F1
#
_cell.length_a   1.000
_cell.length_b   1.000
_cell.length_c   1.000
_cell.angle_alpha   90.00
_cell.angle_beta   90.00
_cell.angle_gamma   90.00
#
_symmetry.space_group_name_H-M   'P 1'
#
loop_
_entity.id
_entity.type
_entity.pdbx_description
1 polymer ?
#
loop_
_entity_poly.entity_id
_entity_poly.type
_entity_poly.pdbx_seq_one_letter_code
_entity_poly.pdbx_strand_id
1 'polypeptide(L)'
;MPSNHNIFGHPRGLFLLFSTELWERFSYYAMRAILVLFLTDTTLSGGLGWSTKDALDLYGLYTGLVYITPLIGGWIADNYLGQRKSILIGGLLMALGQFTLALPNGFIGLDQVNALYLGLALLISGN
;
A
#
# COMPACT_ATOMS: atom_id res chain seq x y z
N MET A 1 -36.60 0.88 20.02
CA MET A 1 -36.60 1.05 18.55
C MET A 1 -35.15 1.11 18.12
N PRO A 2 -34.62 0.24 17.24
CA PRO A 2 -33.25 0.44 16.77
C PRO A 2 -33.25 1.69 15.91
N SER A 3 -32.49 2.69 16.32
CA SER A 3 -32.25 3.90 15.52
C SER A 3 -31.64 3.46 14.19
N ASN A 4 -32.43 3.49 13.12
CA ASN A 4 -31.98 3.31 11.76
C ASN A 4 -31.20 4.56 11.36
N HIS A 5 -29.98 4.61 11.87
CA HIS A 5 -28.94 5.52 11.53
C HIS A 5 -28.43 5.16 10.12
N ASN A 6 -29.29 5.36 9.12
CA ASN A 6 -28.99 5.11 7.72
C ASN A 6 -28.53 6.43 7.08
N ILE A 7 -27.48 6.35 6.27
CA ILE A 7 -27.00 7.48 5.46
C ILE A 7 -27.34 7.11 4.01
N PHE A 8 -28.02 8.00 3.27
CA PHE A 8 -28.49 7.74 1.89
C PHE A 8 -29.20 6.37 1.69
N GLY A 9 -29.91 5.87 2.70
CA GLY A 9 -30.64 4.59 2.62
C GLY A 9 -29.81 3.33 2.91
N HIS A 10 -28.52 3.47 3.22
CA HIS A 10 -27.63 2.34 3.53
C HIS A 10 -27.14 2.36 4.99
N PRO A 11 -26.72 1.21 5.54
CA PRO A 11 -26.14 1.14 6.88
C PRO A 11 -24.89 2.01 6.99
N ARG A 12 -24.73 2.73 8.11
CA ARG A 12 -23.54 3.59 8.37
C ARG A 12 -22.19 2.90 8.19
N GLY A 13 -22.10 1.60 8.49
CA GLY A 13 -20.88 0.83 8.31
C GLY A 13 -20.40 0.80 6.85
N LEU A 14 -21.33 0.85 5.89
CA LEU A 14 -21.00 0.89 4.46
C LEU A 14 -20.25 2.17 4.09
N PHE A 15 -20.63 3.32 4.67
CA PHE A 15 -19.93 4.59 4.40
C PHE A 15 -18.48 4.54 4.89
N LEU A 16 -18.26 3.99 6.08
CA LEU A 16 -16.90 3.81 6.59
C LEU A 16 -16.08 2.90 5.65
N LEU A 17 -16.63 1.73 5.30
CA LEU A 17 -15.96 0.77 4.41
C LEU A 17 -15.68 1.37 3.04
N PHE A 18 -16.65 2.10 2.47
CA PHE A 18 -16.49 2.78 1.19
C PHE A 18 -15.38 3.82 1.25
N SER A 19 -15.36 4.69 2.27
CA SER A 19 -14.32 5.70 2.40
C SER A 19 -12.94 5.06 2.61
N THR A 20 -12.83 4.02 3.45
CA THR A 20 -11.55 3.34 3.66
C THR A 20 -11.04 2.67 2.38
N GLU A 21 -11.92 1.99 1.64
CA GLU A 21 -11.59 1.34 0.37
C GLU A 21 -11.18 2.37 -0.69
N LEU A 22 -11.88 3.51 -0.75
CA LEU A 22 -11.57 4.57 -1.70
C LEU A 22 -10.18 5.15 -1.44
N TRP A 23 -9.84 5.43 -0.19
CA TRP A 23 -8.53 5.98 0.18
C TRP A 23 -7.39 4.99 -0.03
N GLU A 24 -7.63 3.71 0.25
CA GLU A 24 -6.68 2.63 -0.04
C GLU A 24 -6.37 2.60 -1.54
N ARG A 25 -7.41 2.47 -2.39
CA ARG A 25 -7.24 2.42 -3.84
C ARG A 25 -6.58 3.67 -4.40
N PHE A 26 -6.97 4.84 -3.92
CA PHE A 26 -6.34 6.10 -4.31
C PHE A 26 -4.83 6.07 -4.02
N SER A 27 -4.45 5.66 -2.81
CA SER A 27 -3.05 5.56 -2.39
C SER A 27 -2.27 4.54 -3.24
N TYR A 28 -2.87 3.38 -3.50
CA TYR A 28 -2.28 2.32 -4.32
C TYR A 28 -2.00 2.76 -5.76
N TYR A 29 -2.99 3.36 -6.43
CA TYR A 29 -2.83 3.81 -7.81
C TYR A 29 -1.90 5.02 -7.92
N ALA A 30 -1.94 5.94 -6.96
CA ALA A 30 -1.04 7.10 -6.93
C ALA A 30 0.43 6.64 -6.85
N MET A 31 0.74 5.72 -5.92
CA MET A 31 2.09 5.17 -5.78
C MET A 31 2.54 4.47 -7.07
N ARG A 32 1.69 3.61 -7.66
CA ARG A 32 2.01 2.92 -8.92
C ARG A 32 2.26 3.87 -10.09
N ALA A 33 1.52 4.98 -10.17
CA ALA A 33 1.67 5.96 -11.24
C ALA A 33 3.03 6.66 -11.21
N ILE A 34 3.56 6.95 -10.02
CA ILE A 34 4.82 7.69 -9.87
C ILE A 34 6.04 6.79 -9.67
N LEU A 35 5.86 5.52 -9.31
CA LEU A 35 6.97 4.62 -8.95
C LEU A 35 8.00 4.49 -10.07
N VAL A 36 7.58 4.14 -11.30
CA VAL A 36 8.52 3.98 -12.42
C VAL A 36 9.19 5.32 -12.78
N LEU A 37 8.45 6.43 -12.71
CA LEU A 37 9.01 7.76 -12.93
C LEU A 37 10.13 8.04 -11.94
N PHE A 38 9.89 7.80 -10.64
CA PHE A 38 10.90 7.95 -9.59
C PHE A 38 12.12 7.03 -9.77
N LEU A 39 11.91 5.77 -10.15
CA LEU A 39 13.01 4.83 -10.38
C LEU A 39 13.90 5.26 -11.55
N THR A 40 13.30 5.75 -12.64
CA THR A 40 14.01 6.12 -13.87
C THR A 40 14.56 7.54 -13.89
N ASP A 41 14.03 8.45 -13.07
CA ASP A 41 14.52 9.82 -13.00
C ASP A 41 15.95 9.86 -12.47
N THR A 42 16.70 10.88 -12.88
CA THR A 42 18.13 10.99 -12.57
C THR A 42 18.36 11.22 -11.08
N THR A 43 19.50 10.75 -10.57
CA THR A 43 19.91 10.96 -9.18
C THR A 43 20.11 12.44 -8.83
N LEU A 44 20.41 13.28 -9.83
CA LEU A 44 20.51 14.74 -9.69
C LEU A 44 19.13 15.39 -9.45
N SER A 45 18.06 14.80 -9.97
CA SER A 45 16.66 15.23 -9.74
C SER A 45 16.05 14.60 -8.48
N GLY A 46 16.78 13.74 -7.77
CA GLY A 46 16.29 13.00 -6.59
C GLY A 46 15.72 11.60 -6.87
N GLY A 47 15.75 11.14 -8.13
CA GLY A 47 15.40 9.77 -8.53
C GLY A 47 16.52 8.76 -8.30
N LEU A 48 16.31 7.50 -8.72
CA LEU A 48 17.30 6.42 -8.54
C LEU A 48 18.18 6.16 -9.76
N GLY A 49 17.87 6.73 -10.92
CA GLY A 49 18.65 6.60 -12.15
C GLY A 49 18.70 5.18 -12.73
N TRP A 50 17.68 4.36 -12.45
CA TRP A 50 17.61 2.99 -12.95
C TRP A 50 17.27 2.95 -14.45
N SER A 51 17.64 1.84 -15.09
CA SER A 51 17.16 1.58 -16.45
C SER A 51 15.65 1.38 -16.44
N THR A 52 14.96 1.80 -17.51
CA THR A 52 13.52 1.58 -17.66
C THR A 52 13.16 0.09 -17.56
N LYS A 53 14.04 -0.80 -18.04
CA LYS A 53 13.86 -2.24 -17.94
C LYS A 53 13.81 -2.69 -16.48
N ASP A 54 14.80 -2.32 -15.67
CA ASP A 54 14.87 -2.74 -14.26
C ASP A 54 13.70 -2.17 -13.44
N ALA A 55 13.31 -0.92 -13.73
CA ALA A 55 12.15 -0.28 -13.10
C ALA A 55 10.84 -1.01 -13.43
N LEU A 56 10.64 -1.43 -14.68
CA LEU A 56 9.47 -2.19 -15.11
C LEU A 56 9.47 -3.62 -14.55
N ASP A 57 10.64 -4.26 -14.49
CA ASP A 57 10.79 -5.60 -13.91
C ASP A 57 10.42 -5.57 -12.40
N LEU A 58 10.90 -4.57 -11.64
CA LEU A 58 10.49 -4.39 -10.24
C LEU A 58 8.99 -4.09 -10.11
N TYR A 59 8.46 -3.20 -10.94
CA TYR A 59 7.03 -2.85 -10.94
C TYR A 59 6.14 -4.06 -11.22
N GLY A 60 6.53 -4.91 -12.17
CA GLY A 60 5.83 -6.16 -12.51
C GLY A 60 5.84 -7.12 -11.32
N LEU A 61 7.01 -7.31 -10.68
CA LEU A 61 7.14 -8.17 -9.52
C LEU A 61 6.32 -7.66 -8.33
N TYR A 62 6.39 -6.36 -8.04
CA TYR A 62 5.56 -5.70 -7.02
C TYR A 62 4.08 -5.95 -7.28
N THR A 63 3.61 -5.68 -8.50
CA THR A 63 2.20 -5.85 -8.86
C THR A 63 1.77 -7.31 -8.71
N GLY A 64 2.58 -8.25 -9.18
CA GLY A 64 2.31 -9.68 -9.04
C GLY A 64 2.17 -10.12 -7.59
N LEU A 65 3.07 -9.67 -6.71
CA LEU A 65 3.01 -9.99 -5.28
C LEU A 65 1.75 -9.41 -4.61
N VAL A 66 1.38 -8.17 -4.92
CA VAL A 66 0.16 -7.53 -4.41
C VAL A 66 -1.10 -8.32 -4.79
N TYR A 67 -1.12 -9.00 -5.94
CA TYR A 67 -2.26 -9.87 -6.30
C TYR A 67 -2.25 -11.22 -5.58
N ILE A 68 -1.09 -11.67 -5.10
CA ILE A 68 -0.92 -12.97 -4.43
C ILE A 68 -1.14 -12.85 -2.92
N THR A 69 -0.66 -11.78 -2.28
CA THR A 69 -0.72 -11.61 -0.83
C THR A 69 -2.12 -11.64 -0.22
N PRO A 70 -3.20 -11.15 -0.87
CA PRO A 70 -4.55 -11.25 -0.32
C PRO A 70 -5.02 -12.70 -0.10
N LEU A 71 -4.50 -13.66 -0.88
CA LEU A 71 -4.81 -15.08 -0.68
C LEU A 71 -4.25 -15.57 0.67
N ILE A 72 -3.04 -15.15 1.01
CA ILE A 72 -2.37 -15.47 2.27
C ILE A 72 -3.04 -14.69 3.41
N GLY A 73 -3.29 -13.40 3.22
CA GLY A 73 -3.96 -12.53 4.20
C GLY A 73 -5.37 -13.01 4.55
N GLY A 74 -6.15 -13.41 3.55
CA GLY A 74 -7.48 -13.99 3.73
C GLY A 74 -7.45 -15.29 4.52
N TRP A 75 -6.52 -16.20 4.20
CA TRP A 75 -6.34 -17.43 4.97
C TRP A 75 -5.97 -17.15 6.44
N ILE A 76 -5.09 -16.17 6.71
CA ILE A 76 -4.75 -15.76 8.08
C ILE A 76 -5.97 -15.14 8.79
N ALA A 77 -6.74 -14.32 8.09
CA ALA A 77 -7.93 -13.67 8.62
C ALA A 77 -9.00 -14.68 9.03
N ASP A 78 -9.19 -15.75 8.24
CA ASP A 78 -10.20 -16.77 8.49
C ASP A 78 -9.82 -17.72 9.63
N ASN A 79 -8.53 -18.04 9.78
CA ASN A 79 -8.09 -19.09 10.72
C ASN A 79 -7.54 -18.56 12.06
N TYR A 80 -7.01 -17.33 12.11
CA TYR A 80 -6.26 -16.86 13.28
C TYR A 80 -6.71 -15.49 13.82
N LEU A 81 -6.77 -14.47 12.96
CA LEU A 81 -6.87 -13.08 13.41
C LEU A 81 -8.32 -12.55 13.42
N GLY A 82 -9.18 -13.11 12.57
CA GLY A 82 -10.49 -12.54 12.26
C GLY A 82 -10.39 -11.35 11.30
N GLN A 83 -11.48 -11.10 10.59
CA GLN A 83 -11.56 -10.10 9.51
C GLN A 83 -11.24 -8.68 9.98
N ARG A 84 -11.82 -8.23 11.10
CA ARG A 84 -11.63 -6.87 11.61
C ARG A 84 -10.18 -6.54 11.97
N LYS A 85 -9.46 -7.45 12.62
CA LYS A 85 -8.05 -7.23 13.01
C LYS A 85 -7.14 -7.24 11.78
N SER A 86 -7.40 -8.15 10.84
CA SER A 86 -6.62 -8.26 9.61
C SER A 86 -6.71 -6.98 8.78
N ILE A 87 -7.90 -6.40 8.62
CA ILE A 87 -8.10 -5.12 7.93
C ILE A 87 -7.33 -3.98 8.62
N LEU A 88 -7.36 -3.91 9.96
CA LEU A 88 -6.66 -2.86 10.71
C LEU A 88 -5.14 -2.99 10.62
N ILE A 89 -4.61 -4.21 10.73
CA ILE A 89 -3.17 -4.48 10.60
C ILE A 89 -2.71 -4.19 9.18
N GLY A 90 -3.46 -4.64 8.17
CA GLY A 90 -3.16 -4.38 6.76
C GLY A 90 -3.13 -2.89 6.45
N GLY A 91 -4.16 -2.15 6.86
CA GLY A 91 -4.22 -0.69 6.74
C GLY A 91 -3.04 0.03 7.42
N LEU A 92 -2.63 -0.42 8.60
CA LEU A 92 -1.46 0.14 9.29
C LEU A 92 -0.15 -0.15 8.54
N LEU A 93 0.04 -1.38 8.05
CA LEU A 93 1.21 -1.76 7.24
C LEU A 93 1.28 -0.93 5.96
N MET A 94 0.16 -0.75 5.26
CA MET A 94 0.09 0.08 4.06
C MET A 94 0.44 1.54 4.36
N ALA A 95 -0.10 2.10 5.46
CA ALA A 95 0.23 3.45 5.88
C ALA A 95 1.74 3.59 6.16
N LEU A 96 2.34 2.67 6.91
CA LEU A 96 3.78 2.65 7.19
C LEU A 96 4.61 2.52 5.90
N GLY A 97 4.16 1.70 4.94
CA GLY A 97 4.79 1.59 3.62
C GLY A 97 4.80 2.93 2.88
N GLN A 98 3.67 3.63 2.83
CA GLN A 98 3.59 4.95 2.19
C GLN A 98 4.44 6.00 2.90
N PHE A 99 4.45 6.00 4.24
CA PHE A 99 5.32 6.92 4.99
C PHE A 99 6.80 6.61 4.74
N THR A 100 7.18 5.33 4.65
CA THR A 100 8.56 4.91 4.35
C THR A 100 9.00 5.45 2.98
N LEU A 101 8.12 5.40 1.97
CA LEU A 101 8.40 5.94 0.64
C LEU A 101 8.39 7.47 0.56
N ALA A 102 7.62 8.14 1.43
CA ALA A 102 7.50 9.60 1.44
C ALA A 102 8.64 10.30 2.20
N LEU A 103 9.32 9.60 3.10
CA LEU A 103 10.36 10.19 3.94
C LEU A 103 11.64 10.47 3.15
N PRO A 104 12.38 11.54 3.49
CA PRO A 104 13.65 11.85 2.85
C PRO A 104 14.70 10.77 3.10
N ASN A 105 15.65 10.66 2.17
CA ASN A 105 16.80 9.76 2.27
C ASN A 105 17.52 9.90 3.62
N GLY A 106 17.81 8.77 4.27
CA GLY A 106 18.54 8.73 5.53
C GLY A 106 17.71 9.07 6.78
N PHE A 107 16.44 9.49 6.66
CA PHE A 107 15.61 9.80 7.83
C PHE A 107 15.39 8.60 8.75
N ILE A 108 15.21 7.42 8.17
CA ILE A 108 15.04 6.14 8.88
C ILE A 108 16.37 5.38 9.08
N GLY A 109 17.51 6.01 8.81
CA GLY A 109 18.84 5.38 8.91
C GLY A 109 19.10 4.30 7.84
N LEU A 110 18.27 4.24 6.78
CA LEU A 110 18.45 3.35 5.64
C LEU A 110 18.79 4.15 4.38
N ASP A 111 19.55 3.51 3.49
CA ASP A 111 19.78 4.01 2.13
C ASP A 111 18.47 4.07 1.34
N GLN A 112 18.40 4.98 0.36
CA GLN A 112 17.20 5.24 -0.44
C GLN A 112 16.62 3.97 -1.09
N VAL A 113 17.48 3.09 -1.59
CA VAL A 113 17.08 1.81 -2.21
C VAL A 113 16.51 0.83 -1.17
N ASN A 114 17.11 0.76 0.01
CA ASN A 114 16.61 -0.12 1.08
C ASN A 114 15.28 0.40 1.66
N ALA A 115 15.14 1.73 1.78
CA ALA A 115 13.89 2.37 2.14
C ALA A 115 12.79 2.10 1.11
N LEU A 116 13.11 2.16 -0.19
CA LEU A 116 12.21 1.78 -1.28
C LEU A 116 11.73 0.32 -1.14
N TYR A 117 12.65 -0.63 -1.00
CA TYR A 117 12.28 -2.05 -0.86
C TYR A 117 11.47 -2.32 0.40
N LEU A 118 11.80 -1.68 1.52
CA LEU A 118 11.02 -1.78 2.75
C LEU A 118 9.60 -1.23 2.57
N GLY A 119 9.47 -0.06 1.95
CA GLY A 119 8.17 0.55 1.67
C GLY A 119 7.29 -0.34 0.78
N LEU A 120 7.86 -0.87 -0.31
CA LEU A 120 7.17 -1.81 -1.20
C LEU A 120 6.78 -3.11 -0.49
N ALA A 121 7.66 -3.67 0.35
CA ALA A 121 7.37 -4.88 1.11
C ALA A 121 6.24 -4.69 2.13
N LEU A 122 6.20 -3.53 2.80
CA LEU A 122 5.11 -3.16 3.71
C LEU A 122 3.78 -3.00 2.97
N LEU A 123 3.79 -2.37 1.79
CA LEU A 123 2.60 -2.26 0.93
C LEU A 123 2.10 -3.63 0.46
N ILE A 124 3.00 -4.50 -0.01
CA ILE A 124 2.67 -5.87 -0.41
C ILE A 124 2.04 -6.64 0.76
N SER A 125 2.64 -6.56 1.95
CA SER A 125 2.19 -7.31 3.13
C SER A 125 0.89 -6.77 3.72
N GLY A 126 0.60 -5.48 3.51
CA GLY A 126 -0.58 -4.82 4.05
C GLY A 126 -1.83 -4.94 3.19
N ASN A 127 -1.68 -5.32 1.92
CA ASN A 127 -2.75 -5.47 0.93
C ASN A 127 -3.27 -6.90 0.89
#